data_AF-Q0FSR6-F1
#
_entry.id   AF-Q0FSR6-F1
#
_cell.length_a   1.000
_cell.length_b   1.000
_cell.length_c   1.000
_cell.angle_alpha   90.00
_cell.angle_beta   90.00
_cell.angle_gamma   90.00
#
_symmetry.space_group_name_H-M   'P 1'
#
loop_
_entity.id
_entity.type
_entity.pdbx_description
1 polymer ?
#
loop_
_entity_poly.entity_id
_entity_poly.type
_entity_poly.pdbx_seq_one_letter_code
_entity_poly.pdbx_strand_id
1 'polypeptide(L)'
;MGRNLRFWLASPFAAPFDPGDAPLALGALLLRASRTDHAGLFAEPATFEAVLALCYDLTAREASEMREACERVEAVAPDCASFAEILQRAVGLSDRQRFALSLHQVLLAVGPSQNPQLEALSKLFLGAHSATNPAPLRAG
;
A
#
# COMPACT_ATOMS: atom_id res chain seq x y z
N MET A 1 -14.25 -2.01 -8.22
CA MET A 1 -12.93 -1.48 -8.67
C MET A 1 -13.19 -0.27 -9.55
N GLY A 2 -12.62 0.89 -9.22
CA GLY A 2 -12.69 2.05 -10.10
C GLY A 2 -12.06 1.72 -11.45
N ARG A 3 -12.73 2.07 -12.55
CA ARG A 3 -12.16 1.88 -13.90
C ARG A 3 -10.83 2.62 -14.06
N ASN A 4 -10.58 3.65 -13.27
CA ASN A 4 -9.42 4.52 -13.36
C ASN A 4 -8.12 3.87 -12.83
N LEU A 5 -8.14 3.26 -11.64
CA LEU A 5 -6.94 2.63 -11.05
C LEU A 5 -6.28 1.60 -11.98
N ARG A 6 -7.05 0.70 -12.59
CA ARG A 6 -6.51 -0.32 -13.51
C ARG A 6 -5.79 0.30 -14.72
N PHE A 7 -6.34 1.36 -15.31
CA PHE A 7 -5.76 2.02 -16.47
C PHE A 7 -4.51 2.79 -16.05
N TRP A 8 -4.56 3.42 -14.88
CA TRP A 8 -3.41 4.11 -14.31
C TRP A 8 -2.26 3.14 -14.02
N LEU A 9 -2.52 1.94 -13.49
CA LEU A 9 -1.48 0.92 -13.26
C LEU A 9 -0.83 0.44 -14.56
N ALA A 10 -1.59 0.32 -15.64
CA ALA A 10 -1.07 -0.09 -16.95
C ALA A 10 -0.24 1.01 -17.63
N SER A 11 -0.44 2.29 -17.27
CA SER A 11 0.33 3.42 -17.78
C SER A 11 0.51 4.48 -16.69
N PRO A 12 1.39 4.22 -15.70
CA PRO A 12 1.59 5.14 -14.58
C PRO A 12 2.03 6.52 -15.08
N PHE A 13 1.55 7.57 -14.42
CA PHE A 13 1.82 8.98 -14.77
C PHE A 13 1.27 9.48 -16.12
N ALA A 14 0.55 8.65 -16.89
CA ALA A 14 -0.16 9.10 -18.10
C ALA A 14 -1.37 9.99 -17.76
N ALA A 15 -1.91 9.87 -16.55
CA ALA A 15 -2.93 10.74 -15.98
C ALA A 15 -2.64 10.98 -14.48
N PRO A 16 -3.20 12.05 -13.88
CA PRO A 16 -3.13 12.26 -12.45
C PRO A 16 -3.64 11.03 -11.69
N PHE A 17 -2.96 10.69 -10.59
CA PHE A 17 -3.43 9.65 -9.68
C PHE A 17 -4.66 10.15 -8.91
N ASP A 18 -5.72 9.34 -8.84
CA ASP A 18 -6.91 9.66 -8.07
C ASP A 18 -6.63 9.37 -6.57
N PRO A 19 -6.67 10.38 -5.68
CA PRO A 19 -6.47 10.17 -4.25
C PRO A 19 -7.43 9.13 -3.64
N GLY A 20 -8.64 8.96 -4.20
CA GLY A 20 -9.60 7.95 -3.77
C GLY A 20 -9.16 6.51 -4.02
N ASP A 21 -8.20 6.30 -4.93
CA ASP A 21 -7.63 4.98 -5.22
C ASP A 21 -6.43 4.64 -4.31
N ALA A 22 -5.93 5.60 -3.51
CA ALA A 22 -4.80 5.38 -2.60
C ALA A 22 -4.99 4.20 -1.63
N PRO A 23 -6.16 4.02 -0.98
CA PRO A 23 -6.35 2.92 -0.05
C PRO A 23 -6.17 1.55 -0.69
N LEU A 24 -6.74 1.37 -1.89
CA LEU A 24 -6.66 0.11 -2.64
C LEU A 24 -5.26 -0.13 -3.20
N ALA A 25 -4.58 0.92 -3.65
CA ALA A 25 -3.23 0.83 -4.17
C ALA A 25 -2.21 0.45 -3.07
N LEU A 26 -2.27 1.11 -1.91
CA LEU A 26 -1.41 0.79 -0.76
C LEU A 26 -1.70 -0.60 -0.20
N GLY A 27 -2.98 -1.00 -0.12
CA GLY A 27 -3.34 -2.35 0.30
C GLY A 27 -2.87 -3.42 -0.69
N ALA A 28 -2.93 -3.18 -2.00
CA ALA A 28 -2.36 -4.08 -3.00
C ALA A 28 -0.83 -4.23 -2.85
N LEU A 29 -0.12 -3.13 -2.56
CA LEU A 29 1.32 -3.19 -2.27
C LEU A 29 1.62 -4.03 -1.03
N LEU A 30 0.82 -3.86 0.03
CA LEU A 30 0.95 -4.66 1.25
C LEU A 30 0.76 -6.15 0.96
N LEU A 31 -0.25 -6.49 0.16
CA LEU A 31 -0.59 -7.87 -0.18
C LEU A 31 0.53 -8.54 -0.99
N ARG A 32 1.15 -7.77 -1.90
CA ARG A 32 2.33 -8.23 -2.63
C ARG A 32 3.49 -8.48 -1.67
N ALA A 33 3.81 -7.53 -0.79
CA ALA A 33 4.87 -7.69 0.19
C ALA A 33 4.63 -8.89 1.15
N SER A 34 3.39 -9.12 1.57
CA SER A 34 3.02 -10.25 2.43
C SER A 34 3.08 -11.61 1.73
N ARG A 35 3.11 -11.66 0.39
CA ARG A 35 3.26 -12.90 -0.39
C ARG A 35 4.70 -13.18 -0.80
N THR A 36 5.56 -12.15 -0.81
CA THR A 36 6.98 -12.26 -1.18
C THR A 36 7.88 -12.25 0.07
N ASP A 37 8.54 -11.13 0.33
CA ASP A 37 9.68 -11.01 1.25
C ASP A 37 9.25 -10.87 2.71
N HIS A 38 7.97 -10.57 2.97
CA HIS A 38 7.45 -10.25 4.31
C HIS A 38 6.37 -11.22 4.78
N ALA A 39 6.24 -12.40 4.16
CA ALA A 39 5.22 -13.39 4.54
C ALA A 39 5.24 -13.77 6.03
N GLY A 40 6.43 -13.79 6.64
CA GLY A 40 6.59 -14.08 8.07
C GLY A 40 5.92 -13.05 9.00
N LEU A 41 5.72 -11.80 8.56
CA LEU A 41 5.02 -10.77 9.34
C LEU A 41 3.50 -10.97 9.34
N PHE A 42 2.96 -11.71 8.37
CA PHE A 42 1.53 -11.90 8.16
C PHE A 42 1.12 -13.37 8.35
N ALA A 43 1.82 -14.09 9.24
CA ALA A 43 1.51 -15.49 9.54
C ALA A 43 0.12 -15.67 10.18
N GLU A 44 -0.32 -14.68 10.96
CA GLU A 44 -1.66 -14.66 11.52
C GLU A 44 -2.69 -14.19 10.47
N PRO A 45 -3.77 -14.96 10.21
CA PRO A 45 -4.69 -14.71 9.10
C PRO A 45 -5.34 -13.33 9.09
N ALA A 46 -5.51 -12.71 10.27
CA ALA A 46 -6.21 -11.45 10.47
C ALA A 46 -5.29 -10.22 10.55
N THR A 47 -3.96 -10.39 10.49
CA THR A 47 -3.01 -9.28 10.63
C THR A 47 -3.19 -8.25 9.53
N PHE A 48 -3.45 -8.70 8.30
CA PHE A 48 -3.65 -7.82 7.16
C PHE A 48 -4.90 -6.95 7.32
N GLU A 49 -6.02 -7.57 7.68
CA GLU A 49 -7.30 -6.91 7.92
C GLU A 49 -7.20 -5.96 9.11
N ALA A 50 -6.46 -6.31 10.16
CA ALA A 50 -6.22 -5.44 11.31
C ALA A 50 -5.48 -4.15 10.90
N VAL A 51 -4.49 -4.25 9.99
CA VAL A 51 -3.80 -3.07 9.45
C VAL A 51 -4.77 -2.18 8.65
N LEU A 52 -5.59 -2.77 7.78
CA LEU A 52 -6.57 -2.02 6.99
C LEU A 52 -7.63 -1.36 7.89
N ALA A 53 -8.16 -2.11 8.86
CA ALA A 53 -9.14 -1.63 9.83
C ALA A 53 -8.62 -0.44 10.62
N LEU A 54 -7.39 -0.53 11.14
CA LEU A 54 -6.77 0.55 11.89
C LEU A 54 -6.49 1.78 10.99
N CYS A 55 -6.03 1.56 9.76
CA CYS A 55 -5.67 2.64 8.87
C CYS A 55 -6.89 3.41 8.34
N TYR A 56 -8.02 2.74 8.11
CA TYR A 56 -9.19 3.34 7.45
C TYR A 56 -10.46 3.36 8.31
N ASP A 57 -10.36 3.04 9.60
CA ASP A 57 -11.48 2.98 10.55
C ASP A 57 -12.61 2.04 10.08
N LEU A 58 -12.22 0.81 9.73
CA LEU A 58 -13.12 -0.20 9.14
C LEU A 58 -13.52 -1.25 10.18
N THR A 59 -14.73 -1.76 10.05
CA THR A 59 -15.14 -3.01 10.69
C THR A 59 -14.39 -4.21 10.09
N ALA A 60 -14.39 -5.35 10.78
CA ALA A 60 -13.77 -6.58 10.28
C ALA A 60 -14.33 -7.02 8.90
N ARG A 61 -15.63 -6.80 8.67
CA ARG A 61 -16.27 -7.10 7.39
C ARG A 61 -15.76 -6.18 6.28
N GLU A 62 -15.74 -4.86 6.54
CA GLU A 62 -15.25 -3.88 5.57
C GLU A 62 -13.76 -4.06 5.26
N ALA A 63 -12.95 -4.42 6.27
CA ALA A 63 -11.53 -4.74 6.08
C ALA A 63 -11.34 -5.98 5.19
N SER A 64 -12.18 -7.01 5.36
CA SER A 64 -12.19 -8.20 4.50
C SER A 64 -12.61 -7.86 3.06
N GLU A 65 -13.70 -7.10 2.89
CA GLU A 65 -14.16 -6.61 1.58
C GLU A 65 -13.09 -5.76 0.88
N MET A 66 -12.38 -4.94 1.64
CA MET A 66 -11.25 -4.15 1.14
C MET A 66 -10.06 -5.02 0.76
N ARG A 67 -9.72 -6.05 1.55
CA ARG A 67 -8.68 -7.03 1.19
C ARG A 67 -8.96 -7.70 -0.14
N GLU A 68 -10.18 -8.16 -0.39
CA GLU A 68 -10.56 -8.73 -1.68
C GLU A 68 -10.43 -7.71 -2.83
N ALA A 69 -10.72 -6.43 -2.56
CA ALA A 69 -10.52 -5.37 -3.53
C ALA A 69 -9.04 -5.14 -3.84
N CYS A 70 -8.19 -5.16 -2.81
CA CYS A 70 -6.73 -5.10 -2.95
C CYS A 70 -6.19 -6.32 -3.73
N GLU A 71 -6.71 -7.52 -3.50
CA GLU A 71 -6.34 -8.74 -4.24
C GLU A 71 -6.62 -8.60 -5.74
N ARG A 72 -7.78 -8.04 -6.10
CA ARG A 72 -8.11 -7.77 -7.51
C ARG A 72 -7.19 -6.74 -8.15
N VAL A 73 -6.76 -5.73 -7.39
CA VAL A 73 -5.81 -4.71 -7.85
C VAL A 73 -4.41 -5.31 -8.03
N GLU A 74 -3.96 -6.09 -7.06
CA GLU A 74 -2.64 -6.74 -7.05
C GLU A 74 -2.49 -7.71 -8.24
N ALA A 75 -3.55 -8.48 -8.54
CA ALA A 75 -3.57 -9.43 -9.65
C ALA A 75 -3.43 -8.78 -11.04
N VAL A 76 -3.75 -7.49 -11.18
CA VAL A 76 -3.62 -6.75 -12.45
C VAL A 76 -2.51 -5.71 -12.43
N ALA A 77 -1.88 -5.49 -11.27
CA ALA A 77 -0.78 -4.54 -11.14
C ALA A 77 0.47 -5.12 -11.82
N PRO A 78 1.11 -4.37 -12.73
CA PRO A 78 2.22 -4.90 -13.50
C PRO A 78 3.40 -5.34 -12.64
N ASP A 79 4.16 -6.32 -13.13
CA ASP A 79 5.45 -6.80 -12.58
C ASP A 79 6.61 -5.86 -12.91
N CYS A 80 6.34 -4.57 -13.08
CA CYS A 80 7.36 -3.60 -13.46
C CYS A 80 8.15 -3.11 -12.24
N ALA A 81 9.36 -2.61 -12.50
CA ALA A 81 10.27 -2.01 -11.52
C ALA A 81 9.49 -1.20 -10.47
N SER A 82 9.62 -1.70 -9.23
CA SER A 82 9.03 -1.24 -7.97
C SER A 82 7.66 -0.57 -8.11
N PHE A 83 6.58 -1.37 -8.20
CA PHE A 83 5.22 -0.90 -7.89
C PHE A 83 5.18 0.03 -6.66
N ALA A 84 6.03 -0.25 -5.66
CA ALA A 84 6.29 0.62 -4.52
C ALA A 84 6.80 2.03 -4.90
N GLU A 85 7.81 2.17 -5.76
CA GLU A 85 8.34 3.46 -6.23
C GLU A 85 7.28 4.26 -6.99
N ILE A 86 6.47 3.59 -7.81
CA ILE A 86 5.35 4.21 -8.52
C ILE A 86 4.37 4.82 -7.51
N LEU A 87 3.98 4.06 -6.49
CA LEU A 87 3.06 4.54 -5.44
C LEU A 87 3.70 5.60 -4.54
N GLN A 88 5.00 5.52 -4.26
CA GLN A 88 5.70 6.55 -3.47
C GLN A 88 5.67 7.93 -4.15
N ARG A 89 5.66 7.96 -5.49
CA ARG A 89 5.54 9.18 -6.30
C ARG A 89 4.10 9.65 -6.48
N ALA A 90 3.14 8.72 -6.55
CA ALA A 90 1.74 9.01 -6.82
C ALA A 90 0.91 9.33 -5.58
N VAL A 91 1.19 8.65 -4.47
CA VAL A 91 0.45 8.75 -3.21
C VAL A 91 1.15 9.74 -2.27
N GLY A 92 0.35 10.63 -1.67
CA GLY A 92 0.83 11.64 -0.73
C GLY A 92 1.60 11.03 0.45
N LEU A 93 2.61 11.76 0.93
CA LEU A 93 3.42 11.31 2.07
C LEU A 93 2.56 11.05 3.32
N SER A 94 1.55 11.87 3.56
CA SER A 94 0.65 11.73 4.72
C SER A 94 -0.10 10.39 4.74
N ASP A 95 -0.63 9.94 3.59
CA ASP A 95 -1.30 8.64 3.48
C ASP A 95 -0.31 7.49 3.71
N ARG A 96 0.90 7.60 3.12
CA ARG A 96 1.96 6.60 3.29
C ARG A 96 2.45 6.52 4.74
N GLN A 97 2.57 7.66 5.41
CA GLN A 97 2.91 7.72 6.84
C GLN A 97 1.83 7.10 7.71
N ARG A 98 0.55 7.42 7.46
CA ARG A 98 -0.58 6.82 8.19
C ARG A 98 -0.59 5.30 8.06
N PHE A 99 -0.35 4.80 6.84
CA PHE A 99 -0.29 3.37 6.58
C PHE A 99 0.89 2.70 7.30
N ALA A 100 2.09 3.28 7.21
CA ALA A 100 3.29 2.80 7.91
C ALA A 100 3.12 2.79 9.44
N LEU A 101 2.49 3.81 10.02
CA LEU A 101 2.17 3.85 11.45
C LEU A 101 1.20 2.74 11.86
N SER A 102 0.16 2.51 11.05
CA SER A 102 -0.82 1.45 11.30
C SER A 102 -0.17 0.06 11.22
N LEU A 103 0.73 -0.16 10.26
CA LEU A 103 1.55 -1.37 10.16
C LEU A 103 2.36 -1.62 11.43
N HIS A 104 3.09 -0.61 11.91
CA HIS A 104 3.87 -0.74 13.14
C HIS A 104 2.99 -1.09 14.34
N GLN A 105 1.87 -0.40 14.53
CA GLN A 105 0.99 -0.63 15.68
C GLN A 105 0.45 -2.07 15.71
N VAL A 106 0.01 -2.61 14.57
CA VAL A 106 -0.52 -3.97 14.52
C VAL A 106 0.59 -5.02 14.65
N LEU A 107 1.69 -4.87 13.90
CA LEU A 107 2.75 -5.87 13.87
C LEU A 107 3.55 -5.95 15.18
N LEU A 108 3.68 -4.83 15.91
CA LEU A 108 4.27 -4.81 17.25
C LEU A 108 3.37 -5.45 18.32
N ALA A 109 2.05 -5.47 18.11
CA ALA A 109 1.13 -6.13 19.03
C ALA A 109 1.13 -7.67 18.86
N VAL A 110 1.43 -8.15 17.65
CA VAL A 110 1.45 -9.58 17.31
C VAL A 110 2.85 -10.20 17.50
N GLY A 111 3.91 -9.41 17.35
CA GLY A 111 5.29 -9.90 17.27
C GLY A 111 6.30 -9.18 18.18
N PRO A 112 7.59 -9.56 18.08
CA PRO A 112 8.65 -8.95 18.87
C PRO A 112 8.88 -7.49 18.49
N SER A 113 9.23 -6.67 19.49
CA SER A 113 9.39 -5.22 19.35
C SER A 113 10.55 -4.79 18.44
N GLN A 114 11.55 -5.65 18.23
CA GLN A 114 12.63 -5.44 17.28
C GLN A 114 12.51 -6.46 16.15
N ASN A 115 12.05 -5.99 14.99
CA ASN A 115 11.90 -6.85 13.81
C ASN A 115 12.44 -6.14 12.56
N PRO A 116 13.58 -6.59 11.99
CA PRO A 116 14.18 -5.95 10.81
C PRO A 116 13.27 -6.01 9.57
N GLN A 117 12.38 -7.00 9.48
CA GLN A 117 11.41 -7.09 8.39
C GLN A 117 10.34 -6.00 8.52
N LEU A 118 9.92 -5.65 9.74
CA LEU A 118 8.98 -4.54 9.97
C LEU A 118 9.60 -3.20 9.53
N GLU A 119 10.86 -2.97 9.90
CA GLU A 119 11.61 -1.77 9.48
C GLU A 119 11.76 -1.69 7.95
N ALA A 120 12.06 -2.81 7.29
CA ALA A 120 12.14 -2.88 5.83
C ALA A 120 10.78 -2.59 5.17
N LEU A 121 9.70 -3.16 5.70
CA LEU A 121 8.34 -2.95 5.21
C LEU A 121 7.94 -1.47 5.35
N SER A 122 8.22 -0.83 6.48
CA SER A 122 7.91 0.59 6.67
C SER A 122 8.66 1.49 5.69
N LYS A 123 9.93 1.18 5.41
CA LYS A 123 10.73 1.90 4.39
C LYS A 123 10.17 1.72 2.98
N LEU A 124 9.58 0.57 2.66
CA LEU A 124 8.91 0.33 1.38
C LEU A 124 7.75 1.32 1.15
N PHE A 125 6.97 1.64 2.18
CA PHE A 125 5.87 2.60 2.08
C PHE A 125 6.35 4.05 2.10
N LEU A 126 7.29 4.39 2.98
CA LEU A 126 7.80 5.75 3.12
C LEU A 126 8.71 6.17 1.94
N GLY A 127 9.31 5.20 1.26
CA GLY A 127 10.27 5.39 0.19
C GLY A 127 11.65 5.81 0.73
N ALA A 128 12.70 5.30 0.09
CA ALA A 128 14.02 5.88 0.25
C ALA A 128 14.00 7.25 -0.42
N HIS A 129 14.13 8.34 0.35
CA HIS A 129 14.14 9.70 -0.18
C HIS A 129 15.14 9.83 -1.35
N SER A 130 14.63 9.75 -2.57
CA SER A 130 15.29 10.28 -3.76
C SER A 130 14.31 11.33 -4.30
N ALA A 131 14.59 12.56 -3.91
CA ALA A 131 13.80 13.73 -4.22
C ALA A 131 13.58 13.84 -5.74
N THR A 132 12.36 13.62 -6.21
CA THR A 132 11.79 14.18 -7.43
C THR A 132 10.33 13.78 -7.46
N ASN A 133 9.50 14.65 -6.88
CA ASN A 133 8.09 14.68 -7.19
C ASN A 133 7.96 15.43 -8.53
N PRO A 134 7.62 14.78 -9.66
CA PRO A 134 7.25 15.56 -10.83
C PRO A 134 5.96 16.31 -10.50
N ALA A 135 6.03 17.64 -10.52
CA ALA A 135 4.87 18.49 -10.31
C ALA A 135 3.69 18.01 -11.20
N PRO A 136 2.44 18.10 -10.71
CA PRO A 136 1.29 17.70 -11.51
C PRO A 136 1.31 18.52 -12.81
N LEU A 137 1.39 17.82 -13.94
CA LEU A 137 1.25 18.42 -15.25
C LEU A 137 -0.10 19.13 -15.27
N ARG A 138 -0.07 20.48 -15.19
CA ARG A 138 -1.26 21.29 -15.41
C ARG A 138 -1.64 21.11 -16.87
N ALA A 139 -2.75 20.44 -17.13
CA ALA A 139 -3.40 20.48 -18.42
C ALA A 139 -3.77 21.95 -18.71
N GLY A 140 -3.18 22.52 -19.75
CA GLY A 140 -3.58 23.79 -20.35
C GLY A 140 -4.55 23.57 -21.49
#